data_AF-A0A965ULT2-F1
#
_entry.id   AF-A0A965ULT2-F1
#
_cell.length_a   1.000
_cell.length_b   1.000
_cell.length_c   1.000
_cell.angle_alpha   90.00
_cell.angle_beta   90.00
_cell.angle_gamma   90.00
#
_symmetry.space_group_name_H-M   'P 1'
#
loop_
_entity.id
_entity.type
_entity.pdbx_description
1 polymer ?
#
loop_
_entity_poly.entity_id
_entity_poly.type
_entity_poly.pdbx_seq_one_letter_code
_entity_poly.pdbx_strand_id
1 'polypeptide(L)'
;MADWFADALGDDPVWTVRDLFEMVRRGEGTIWPNERSALFLKFNDYPNGEKVIEVGPAGGDLEEILASVPRIEAWARANGRTQAIVYAGREGWRRALAPQGYEMFQIALRKVL
;
A
#
# COMPACT_ATOMS: atom_id res chain seq x y z
N MET A 1 -14.51 2.24 -6.55
CA MET A 1 -13.04 2.41 -6.43
C MET A 1 -12.66 3.65 -5.63
N ALA A 2 -13.10 4.86 -6.01
CA ALA A 2 -12.85 6.05 -5.19
C ALA A 2 -13.38 5.89 -3.75
N ASP A 3 -14.57 5.29 -3.61
CA ASP A 3 -15.18 5.00 -2.31
C ASP A 3 -14.32 4.06 -1.45
N TRP A 4 -13.66 3.05 -2.05
CA TRP A 4 -12.78 2.15 -1.30
C TRP A 4 -11.56 2.86 -0.73
N PHE A 5 -10.99 3.83 -1.45
CA PHE A 5 -9.89 4.62 -0.91
C PHE A 5 -10.38 5.63 0.13
N ALA A 6 -11.59 6.17 -0.02
CA ALA A 6 -12.21 7.02 1.00
C ALA A 6 -12.43 6.23 2.30
N ASP A 7 -12.96 5.00 2.21
CA ASP A 7 -13.16 4.12 3.37
C ASP A 7 -11.84 3.68 4.01
N ALA A 8 -10.83 3.37 3.19
CA ALA A 8 -9.52 2.92 3.66
C ALA A 8 -8.73 4.03 4.37
N LEU A 9 -8.80 5.25 3.84
CA LEU A 9 -8.20 6.43 4.46
C LEU A 9 -9.02 6.90 5.68
N GLY A 10 -10.35 6.88 5.60
CA GLY A 10 -11.22 7.46 6.62
C GLY A 10 -10.83 8.91 6.91
N ASP A 11 -10.57 9.21 8.19
CA ASP A 11 -10.06 10.52 8.65
C ASP A 11 -8.52 10.59 8.64
N ASP A 12 -7.85 9.98 7.65
CA ASP A 12 -6.38 10.06 7.53
C ASP A 12 -5.92 11.53 7.59
N PRO A 13 -5.05 11.89 8.55
CA PRO A 13 -4.73 13.28 8.80
C PRO A 13 -3.70 13.87 7.82
N VAL A 14 -3.18 13.06 6.89
CA VAL A 14 -2.07 13.43 5.98
C VAL A 14 -2.46 13.26 4.52
N TRP A 15 -3.16 12.18 4.17
CA TRP A 15 -3.44 11.82 2.78
C TRP A 15 -4.91 11.94 2.43
N THR A 16 -5.21 12.53 1.27
CA THR A 16 -6.54 12.49 0.68
C THR A 16 -6.59 11.55 -0.52
N VAL A 17 -7.79 11.06 -0.87
CA VAL A 17 -8.01 10.26 -2.09
C VAL A 17 -7.49 11.01 -3.33
N ARG A 18 -7.66 12.33 -3.39
CA ARG A 18 -7.17 13.17 -4.50
C ARG A 18 -5.66 13.08 -4.65
N ASP A 19 -4.92 13.10 -3.55
CA ASP A 19 -3.46 13.05 -3.57
C ASP A 19 -2.98 11.73 -4.18
N LEU A 20 -3.63 10.61 -3.86
CA LEU A 20 -3.31 9.31 -4.47
C LEU A 20 -3.45 9.36 -6.00
N PHE A 21 -4.55 9.91 -6.52
CA PHE A 21 -4.76 10.02 -7.97
C PHE A 21 -3.77 10.98 -8.63
N GLU A 22 -3.37 12.07 -7.96
CA GLU A 22 -2.32 12.96 -8.46
C GLU A 22 -0.96 12.25 -8.53
N MET A 23 -0.63 11.42 -7.53
CA MET A 23 0.59 10.61 -7.56
C MET A 23 0.59 9.62 -8.73
N VAL A 24 -0.55 8.99 -9.03
CA VAL A 24 -0.69 8.15 -10.23
C VAL A 24 -0.43 8.96 -11.49
N ARG A 25 -1.02 10.17 -11.61
CA ARG A 25 -0.80 11.05 -12.77
C ARG A 25 0.66 11.44 -12.96
N ARG A 26 1.41 11.58 -11.87
CA ARG A 26 2.84 11.91 -11.88
C ARG A 26 3.76 10.71 -12.12
N GLY A 27 3.21 9.49 -12.14
CA GLY A 27 3.99 8.26 -12.24
C GLY A 27 4.70 7.86 -10.93
N GLU A 28 4.30 8.45 -9.81
CA GLU A 28 4.84 8.15 -8.47
C GLU A 28 4.17 6.91 -7.84
N GLY A 29 3.08 6.44 -8.45
CA GLY A 29 2.40 5.23 -8.03
C GLY A 29 1.44 4.71 -9.09
N THR A 30 0.74 3.64 -8.76
CA THR A 30 -0.29 3.03 -9.59
C THR A 30 -1.43 2.52 -8.71
N ILE A 31 -2.62 2.42 -9.28
CA ILE A 31 -3.76 1.78 -8.62
C ILE A 31 -3.91 0.37 -9.20
N TRP A 32 -4.03 -0.60 -8.32
CA TRP A 32 -4.28 -1.99 -8.64
C TRP A 32 -5.74 -2.33 -8.34
N PRO A 33 -6.61 -2.33 -9.37
CA PRO A 33 -7.98 -2.77 -9.21
C PRO A 33 -8.06 -4.29 -9.14
N ASN A 34 -8.90 -4.79 -8.25
CA ASN A 34 -9.43 -6.15 -8.27
C ASN A 34 -10.97 -6.08 -8.46
N GLU A 35 -11.65 -7.21 -8.33
CA GLU A 35 -13.10 -7.27 -8.54
C GLU A 35 -13.86 -6.60 -7.38
N ARG A 36 -13.41 -6.80 -6.15
CA ARG A 36 -14.07 -6.35 -4.91
C ARG A 36 -13.19 -5.48 -4.01
N SER A 37 -12.04 -5.06 -4.51
CA SER A 37 -11.05 -4.27 -3.78
C SER A 37 -10.16 -3.44 -4.71
N ALA A 38 -9.45 -2.49 -4.14
CA ALA A 38 -8.37 -1.79 -4.82
C ALA A 38 -7.25 -1.45 -3.84
N LEU A 39 -6.02 -1.42 -4.37
CA LEU A 39 -4.82 -1.04 -3.63
C LEU A 39 -4.12 0.11 -4.34
N PHE A 40 -3.58 1.04 -3.58
CA PHE A 40 -2.60 2.00 -4.09
C PHE A 40 -1.20 1.43 -3.87
N LEU A 41 -0.38 1.48 -4.93
CA LEU A 41 1.03 1.09 -4.89
C LEU A 41 1.88 2.31 -5.22
N LYS A 42 2.73 2.73 -4.29
CA LYS A 42 3.64 3.85 -4.47
C LYS A 42 5.06 3.35 -4.69
N PHE A 43 5.79 4.02 -5.58
CA PHE A 43 7.19 3.71 -5.85
C PHE A 43 8.08 4.61 -5.00
N ASN A 44 9.05 4.01 -4.31
CA ASN A 44 10.02 4.74 -3.53
C ASN A 44 11.43 4.22 -3.78
N ASP A 45 12.29 5.07 -4.33
CA ASP A 45 13.70 4.76 -4.57
C ASP A 45 14.53 5.41 -3.46
N TYR A 46 15.22 4.59 -2.66
CA TYR A 46 15.98 5.04 -1.51
C TYR A 46 17.45 5.32 -1.86
N PRO A 47 18.13 6.23 -1.13
CA PRO A 47 19.51 6.62 -1.43
C PRO A 47 20.54 5.47 -1.39
N ASN A 48 20.25 4.39 -0.67
CA ASN A 48 21.11 3.20 -0.58
C ASN A 48 20.93 2.22 -1.77
N GLY A 49 20.10 2.58 -2.76
CA GLY A 49 19.83 1.75 -3.94
C GLY A 49 18.63 0.82 -3.79
N GLU A 50 17.99 0.75 -2.61
CA GLU A 50 16.76 -0.02 -2.42
C GLU A 50 15.60 0.60 -3.19
N LYS A 51 14.83 -0.22 -3.89
CA LYS A 51 13.66 0.18 -4.67
C LYS A 51 12.43 -0.47 -4.08
N VAL A 52 11.71 0.29 -3.27
CA VAL A 52 10.60 -0.21 -2.47
C VAL A 52 9.28 0.05 -3.19
N ILE A 53 8.38 -0.93 -3.13
CA ILE A 53 6.96 -0.70 -3.37
C ILE A 53 6.24 -0.55 -2.05
N GLU A 54 5.61 0.60 -1.86
CA GLU A 54 4.77 0.90 -0.71
C GLU A 54 3.32 0.55 -1.05
N VAL A 55 2.72 -0.37 -0.31
CA VAL A 55 1.37 -0.88 -0.54
C VAL A 55 0.42 -0.27 0.49
N GLY A 56 -0.58 0.44 0.02
CA GLY A 56 -1.57 1.11 0.84
C GLY A 56 -1.80 2.57 0.41
N PRO A 57 -2.98 3.15 0.66
CA PRO A 57 -4.14 2.51 1.27
C PRO A 57 -4.77 1.42 0.39
N ALA A 58 -5.47 0.48 1.02
CA ALA A 58 -6.21 -0.59 0.37
C ALA A 58 -7.61 -0.69 0.97
N GLY A 59 -8.62 -0.82 0.11
CA GLY A 59 -10.02 -0.89 0.53
C GLY A 59 -10.81 -1.93 -0.25
N GLY A 60 -11.91 -2.40 0.34
CA GLY A 60 -12.75 -3.48 -0.18
C GLY A 60 -12.57 -4.79 0.58
N ASP A 61 -12.70 -5.91 -0.13
CA ASP A 61 -12.66 -7.26 0.44
C ASP A 61 -11.25 -7.68 0.90
N LEU A 62 -11.11 -8.04 2.18
CA LEU A 62 -9.82 -8.38 2.78
C LEU A 62 -9.19 -9.63 2.19
N GLU A 63 -9.98 -10.68 1.95
CA GLU A 63 -9.46 -11.95 1.42
C GLU A 63 -8.92 -11.77 0.00
N GLU A 64 -9.62 -10.99 -0.83
CA GLU A 64 -9.15 -10.65 -2.17
C GLU A 64 -7.88 -9.79 -2.14
N ILE A 65 -7.78 -8.82 -1.23
CA ILE A 65 -6.56 -8.03 -1.03
C ILE A 65 -5.39 -8.97 -0.70
N LEU A 66 -5.54 -9.86 0.27
CA LEU A 66 -4.49 -10.79 0.69
C LEU A 66 -4.11 -11.76 -0.41
N ALA A 67 -5.08 -12.25 -1.19
CA ALA A 67 -4.84 -13.12 -2.34
C ALA A 67 -4.10 -12.40 -3.49
N SER A 68 -4.20 -11.08 -3.55
CA SER A 68 -3.51 -10.26 -4.58
C SER A 68 -2.03 -10.02 -4.29
N VAL A 69 -1.59 -10.17 -3.03
CA VAL A 69 -0.23 -9.84 -2.57
C VAL A 69 0.85 -10.59 -3.36
N PRO A 70 0.79 -11.93 -3.59
CA PRO A 70 1.82 -12.62 -4.37
C PRO A 70 1.94 -12.10 -5.81
N ARG A 71 0.82 -11.66 -6.41
CA ARG A 71 0.83 -11.08 -7.76
C ARG A 71 1.47 -9.69 -7.76
N ILE A 72 1.20 -8.88 -6.73
CA ILE A 72 1.84 -7.56 -6.53
C ILE A 72 3.35 -7.74 -6.38
N GLU A 73 3.80 -8.68 -5.55
CA GLU A 73 5.21 -8.97 -5.34
C GLU A 73 5.91 -9.45 -6.61
N ALA A 74 5.28 -10.36 -7.37
CA ALA A 74 5.82 -10.83 -8.63
C ALA A 74 5.99 -9.68 -9.64
N TRP A 75 4.98 -8.82 -9.75
CA TRP A 75 5.05 -7.64 -10.61
C TRP A 75 6.10 -6.63 -10.12
N ALA A 76 6.18 -6.38 -8.81
CA ALA A 76 7.16 -5.48 -8.22
C ALA A 76 8.59 -5.97 -8.52
N ARG A 77 8.85 -7.26 -8.32
CA ARG A 77 10.14 -7.89 -8.66
C ARG A 77 10.46 -7.77 -10.15
N ALA A 78 9.48 -8.00 -11.03
CA ALA A 78 9.66 -7.82 -12.47
C ALA A 78 9.96 -6.37 -12.87
N ASN A 79 9.55 -5.40 -12.05
CA ASN A 79 9.85 -3.98 -12.22
C ASN A 79 11.07 -3.52 -11.40
N GLY A 80 11.92 -4.47 -10.96
CA GLY A 80 13.17 -4.18 -10.28
C GLY A 80 13.02 -3.68 -8.85
N ARG A 81 11.88 -3.92 -8.21
CA ARG A 81 11.68 -3.61 -6.78
C ARG A 81 12.33 -4.67 -5.91
N THR A 82 13.00 -4.23 -4.86
CA THR A 82 13.77 -5.08 -3.95
C THR A 82 12.97 -5.44 -2.70
N GLN A 83 11.98 -4.63 -2.32
CA GLN A 83 11.19 -4.80 -1.10
C GLN A 83 9.75 -4.34 -1.29
N ALA A 84 8.85 -4.88 -0.46
CA ALA A 84 7.48 -4.42 -0.33
C ALA A 84 7.21 -4.02 1.13
N ILE A 85 6.72 -2.79 1.33
CA ILE A 85 6.27 -2.29 2.63
C ILE A 85 4.76 -2.14 2.56
N VAL A 86 4.03 -2.88 3.39
CA VAL A 86 2.58 -2.70 3.53
C VAL A 86 2.32 -1.77 4.71
N TYR A 87 1.68 -0.62 4.45
CA TYR A 87 1.28 0.31 5.50
C TYR A 87 0.01 -0.18 6.19
N ALA A 88 0.24 -1.11 7.09
CA ALA A 88 -0.71 -1.72 7.98
C ALA A 88 -1.12 -0.72 9.10
N GLY A 89 -1.97 0.26 8.80
CA GLY A 89 -2.48 1.23 9.79
C GLY A 89 -3.27 0.62 10.96
N ARG A 90 -3.46 -0.71 10.99
CA ARG A 90 -4.13 -1.46 12.05
C ARG A 90 -3.37 -2.75 12.33
N GLU A 91 -3.22 -3.11 13.60
CA GLU A 91 -2.54 -4.33 14.09
C GLU A 91 -3.06 -5.63 13.44
N GLY A 92 -4.33 -5.65 13.00
CA GLY A 92 -4.93 -6.80 12.30
C GLY A 92 -4.19 -7.22 11.03
N TRP A 93 -3.56 -6.28 10.32
CA TRP A 93 -2.80 -6.56 9.11
C TRP A 93 -1.51 -7.34 9.39
N ARG A 94 -0.87 -7.14 10.55
CA ARG A 94 0.32 -7.91 10.93
C ARG A 94 -0.01 -9.41 11.01
N ARG A 95 -1.15 -9.76 11.61
CA ARG A 95 -1.59 -11.16 11.69
C ARG A 95 -1.96 -11.73 10.31
N ALA A 96 -2.61 -10.92 9.47
CA ALA A 96 -3.04 -11.34 8.15
C ALA A 96 -1.88 -11.57 7.16
N LEU A 97 -0.80 -10.80 7.29
CA LEU A 97 0.36 -10.85 6.39
C LEU A 97 1.52 -11.72 6.90
N ALA A 98 1.55 -12.07 8.19
CA ALA A 98 2.59 -12.94 8.75
C ALA A 98 2.75 -14.29 8.01
N PRO A 99 1.68 -14.99 7.56
CA PRO A 99 1.81 -16.20 6.75
C PRO A 99 2.50 -15.99 5.39
N GLN A 100 2.56 -14.74 4.92
CA GLN A 100 3.21 -14.34 3.68
C GLN A 100 4.63 -13.80 3.90
N GLY A 101 5.16 -13.90 5.13
CA GLY A 101 6.54 -13.51 5.45
C GLY A 101 6.75 -12.03 5.78
N TYR A 102 5.67 -11.24 5.92
CA TYR A 102 5.78 -9.85 6.34
C TYR A 102 6.10 -9.73 7.83
N GLU A 103 6.97 -8.78 8.16
CA GLU A 103 7.37 -8.44 9.53
C GLU A 103 7.07 -6.97 9.86
N MET A 104 7.12 -6.64 11.16
CA MET A 104 6.98 -5.24 11.60
C MET A 104 8.22 -4.46 11.17
N PHE A 105 8.03 -3.45 10.33
CA PHE A 105 9.13 -2.59 9.87
C PHE A 105 9.23 -1.25 10.61
N GLN A 106 8.11 -0.59 10.92
CA GLN A 106 8.09 0.75 11.49
C GLN A 106 6.92 1.00 12.45
N ILE A 107 7.15 1.87 13.43
CA ILE A 107 6.13 2.43 14.33
C ILE A 107 6.17 3.95 14.17
N ALA A 108 5.05 4.56 13.78
CA ALA A 108 4.93 6.00 13.58
C ALA A 108 4.21 6.68 14.76
N LEU A 109 4.70 7.84 15.19
CA LEU A 109 4.08 8.71 16.18
C LEU A 109 3.81 10.08 15.56
N ARG A 110 2.65 10.69 15.83
CA ARG A 110 2.25 12.01 15.30
C ARG A 110 1.93 12.97 16.42
N LYS A 111 2.33 14.23 16.26
CA LYS A 111 1.88 15.39 17.06
C LYS A 111 1.42 16.50 16.11
N VAL A 112 0.30 17.15 16.41
CA VAL A 112 -0.10 18.40 15.75
C VAL A 112 0.75 19.53 16.35
N LEU A 113 1.44 20.28 15.51
CA LEU A 113 2.28 21.41 15.92
C LEU A 113 1.45 22.66 16.18
#